data_AF-A0A436QMD7-F1
#
_entry.id   AF-A0A436QMD7-F1
#
_cell.length_a   1.000
_cell.length_b   1.000
_cell.length_c   1.000
_cell.angle_alpha   90.00
_cell.angle_beta   90.00
_cell.angle_gamma   90.00
#
_symmetry.space_group_name_H-M   'P 1'
#
loop_
_entity.id
_entity.type
_entity.pdbx_description
1 polymer ?
#
loop_
_entity_poly.entity_id
_entity_poly.type
_entity_poly.pdbx_seq_one_letter_code
_entity_poly.pdbx_strand_id
1 'polypeptide(L)'
;MAAPRSFVMLETQTLAEHKPQLGEFGFAGDDHVVPYEVAPLDVRGRTVQLGPMLDAILSRHNYPEPVARLLAEACVLTVLLGTSLKFEGKFILQTRTDGPVDMLVADFTTPQALRAYARFDADRLQALTDA
;
A
#
# COMPACT_ATOMS: atom_id res chain seq x y z
N MET A 1 23.30 -39.29 -45.77
CA MET A 1 23.28 -37.95 -46.38
C MET A 1 22.16 -37.17 -45.72
N ALA A 2 22.47 -36.45 -44.65
CA ALA A 2 21.49 -35.84 -43.74
C ALA A 2 21.13 -34.42 -44.22
N ALA A 3 19.84 -34.13 -44.31
CA ALA A 3 19.32 -32.81 -44.66
C ALA A 3 19.65 -31.80 -43.53
N PRO A 4 20.10 -30.56 -43.85
CA PRO A 4 20.30 -29.55 -42.82
C PRO A 4 18.95 -29.05 -42.31
N ARG A 5 18.77 -29.09 -40.99
CA ARG A 5 17.60 -28.53 -40.30
C ARG A 5 17.74 -27.01 -40.30
N SER A 6 16.81 -26.32 -40.94
CA SER A 6 16.70 -24.86 -40.87
C SER A 6 16.39 -24.44 -39.44
N PHE A 7 17.37 -23.82 -38.79
CA PHE A 7 17.24 -23.18 -37.49
C PHE A 7 16.47 -21.88 -37.68
N VAL A 8 15.22 -21.83 -37.20
CA VAL A 8 14.44 -20.59 -37.15
C VAL A 8 15.02 -19.76 -36.01
N MET A 9 15.68 -18.66 -36.36
CA MET A 9 16.12 -17.63 -35.43
C MET A 9 14.85 -16.95 -34.88
N LEU A 10 14.46 -17.27 -33.65
CA LEU A 10 13.45 -16.49 -32.93
C LEU A 10 14.02 -15.09 -32.76
N GLU A 11 13.42 -14.11 -33.47
CA GLU A 11 13.73 -12.70 -33.27
C GLU A 11 13.55 -12.38 -31.78
N THR A 12 14.67 -12.05 -31.12
CA THR A 12 14.62 -11.34 -29.84
C THR A 12 14.06 -9.97 -30.12
N GLN A 13 12.74 -9.82 -30.02
CA GLN A 13 12.12 -8.50 -29.99
C GLN A 13 12.74 -7.73 -28.82
N THR A 14 13.40 -6.64 -29.18
CA THR A 14 14.07 -5.74 -28.26
C THR A 14 12.99 -5.07 -27.42
N LEU A 15 12.90 -5.43 -26.13
CA LEU A 15 11.99 -4.84 -25.13
C LEU A 15 12.42 -3.41 -24.72
N ALA A 16 12.97 -2.65 -25.67
CA ALA A 16 13.58 -1.35 -25.44
C ALA A 16 12.97 -0.34 -26.41
N GLU A 17 11.72 0.04 -26.16
CA GLU A 17 11.16 1.38 -26.45
C GLU A 17 9.69 1.52 -26.01
N HIS A 18 9.25 0.81 -24.96
CA HIS A 18 7.95 1.16 -24.37
C HIS A 18 8.14 2.37 -23.46
N LYS A 19 7.93 3.56 -24.02
CA LYS A 19 7.78 4.79 -23.25
C LYS A 19 6.37 4.77 -22.66
N PRO A 20 6.18 4.44 -21.38
CA PRO A 20 4.84 4.30 -20.81
C PRO A 20 4.08 5.61 -21.03
N GLN A 21 2.94 5.54 -21.73
CA GLN A 21 2.08 6.69 -21.90
C GLN A 21 1.23 6.86 -20.63
N LEU A 22 1.00 8.11 -20.22
CA LEU A 22 0.07 8.43 -19.13
C LEU A 22 -1.31 7.85 -19.48
N GLY A 23 -1.73 6.79 -18.77
CA GLY A 23 -2.99 6.08 -19.01
C GLY A 23 -2.85 4.64 -19.52
N GLU A 24 -1.65 4.18 -19.91
CA GLU A 24 -1.35 2.77 -20.21
C GLU A 24 -0.98 1.97 -18.94
N PHE A 25 -1.52 2.36 -17.79
CA PHE A 25 -1.48 1.52 -16.62
C PHE A 25 -2.69 0.59 -16.74
N GLY A 26 -2.48 -0.69 -17.09
CA GLY A 26 -3.47 -1.71 -16.77
C GLY A 26 -3.90 -1.50 -15.31
N PHE A 27 -5.19 -1.65 -14.99
CA PHE A 27 -5.68 -1.49 -13.62
C PHE A 27 -4.72 -2.23 -12.69
N ALA A 28 -3.99 -1.48 -11.85
CA ALA A 28 -3.00 -2.08 -10.96
C ALA A 28 -3.65 -3.14 -10.08
N GLY A 29 -4.96 -3.05 -9.88
CA GLY A 29 -5.75 -3.91 -8.99
C GLY A 29 -5.80 -3.30 -7.61
N ASP A 30 -6.52 -3.98 -6.71
CA ASP A 30 -6.53 -3.62 -5.30
C ASP A 30 -5.25 -4.11 -4.61
N ASP A 31 -4.89 -3.45 -3.50
CA ASP A 31 -3.70 -3.77 -2.69
C ASP A 31 -2.36 -3.55 -3.43
N HIS A 32 -2.29 -2.47 -4.21
CA HIS A 32 -1.12 -2.11 -5.01
C HIS A 32 -0.51 -0.76 -4.67
N VAL A 33 0.81 -0.67 -4.90
CA VAL A 33 1.59 0.56 -4.83
C VAL A 33 2.20 0.85 -6.19
N VAL A 34 1.88 2.03 -6.73
CA VAL A 34 2.38 2.48 -8.03
C VAL A 34 3.32 3.68 -7.82
N PRO A 35 4.64 3.51 -7.98
CA PRO A 35 5.57 4.63 -7.98
C PRO A 35 5.42 5.46 -9.26
N TYR A 36 5.55 6.77 -9.14
CA TYR A 36 5.53 7.70 -10.27
C TYR A 36 6.59 8.79 -10.12
N GLU A 37 6.93 9.44 -11.23
CA GLU A 37 7.88 10.55 -11.29
C GLU A 37 7.35 11.63 -12.24
N VAL A 38 7.43 12.88 -11.80
CA VAL A 38 7.14 14.07 -12.60
C VAL A 38 8.46 14.76 -12.91
N ALA A 39 9.15 14.24 -13.93
CA ALA A 39 10.52 14.63 -14.25
C ALA A 39 10.76 16.16 -14.39
N PRO A 40 9.87 16.96 -15.02
CA PRO A 40 10.06 18.41 -15.12
C PRO A 40 10.04 19.15 -13.78
N LEU A 41 9.45 18.56 -12.73
CA LEU A 41 9.37 19.15 -11.40
C LEU A 41 10.35 18.52 -10.40
N ASP A 42 11.12 17.52 -10.83
CA ASP A 42 11.97 16.69 -9.95
C ASP A 42 11.19 16.10 -8.74
N VAL A 43 9.93 15.73 -8.98
CA VAL A 43 9.05 15.17 -7.95
C VAL A 43 8.87 13.68 -8.18
N ARG A 44 9.08 12.88 -7.13
CA ARG A 44 8.78 11.45 -7.09
C ARG A 44 7.69 11.19 -6.07
N GLY A 45 6.79 10.29 -6.40
CA GLY A 45 5.68 9.95 -5.53
C GLY A 45 5.28 8.49 -5.67
N ARG A 46 4.29 8.12 -4.87
CA ARG A 46 3.66 6.81 -4.89
C ARG A 46 2.17 6.98 -4.69
N THR A 47 1.40 6.20 -5.42
CA THR A 47 -0.04 6.01 -5.20
C THR A 47 -0.23 4.66 -4.54
N VAL A 48 -1.04 4.62 -3.48
CA VAL A 48 -1.36 3.38 -2.75
C VAL A 48 -2.87 3.19 -2.80
N GLN A 49 -3.31 2.02 -3.24
CA GLN A 49 -4.69 1.58 -3.16
C GLN A 49 -4.73 0.30 -2.34
N LEU A 50 -5.48 0.34 -1.24
CA LEU A 50 -5.76 -0.84 -0.42
C LEU A 50 -7.24 -1.17 -0.55
N GLY A 51 -7.56 -2.44 -0.77
CA GLY A 51 -8.92 -2.96 -0.86
C GLY A 51 -9.06 -4.18 0.06
N PRO A 52 -9.09 -5.41 -0.46
CA PRO A 52 -9.31 -6.63 0.34
C PRO A 52 -8.38 -6.79 1.53
N MET A 53 -7.11 -6.38 1.43
CA MET A 53 -6.17 -6.42 2.55
C MET A 53 -6.62 -5.51 3.71
N LEU A 54 -7.07 -4.30 3.40
CA LEU A 54 -7.56 -3.38 4.42
C LEU A 54 -8.88 -3.86 5.01
N ASP A 55 -9.80 -4.35 4.17
CA ASP A 55 -11.06 -4.94 4.62
C ASP A 55 -10.82 -6.08 5.61
N ALA A 56 -9.87 -6.97 5.29
CA ALA A 56 -9.51 -8.10 6.16
C ALA A 56 -8.84 -7.67 7.47
N ILE A 57 -8.22 -6.49 7.55
CA ILE A 57 -7.68 -5.93 8.80
C ILE A 57 -8.83 -5.35 9.64
N LEU A 58 -9.69 -4.54 9.03
CA LEU A 58 -10.79 -3.86 9.71
C LEU A 58 -11.86 -4.86 10.17
N SER A 59 -12.18 -5.89 9.39
CA SER A 59 -13.23 -6.86 9.72
C SER A 59 -12.92 -7.74 10.93
N ARG A 60 -11.68 -7.75 11.43
CA ARG A 60 -11.27 -8.54 12.61
C ARG A 60 -11.74 -7.92 13.91
N HIS A 61 -12.05 -6.63 13.89
CA HIS A 61 -12.42 -5.86 15.06
C HIS A 61 -13.64 -5.03 14.67
N ASN A 62 -14.72 -5.12 15.45
CA ASN A 62 -15.94 -4.33 15.20
C ASN A 62 -15.72 -2.85 15.59
N TYR A 63 -14.82 -2.18 14.87
CA TYR A 63 -14.48 -0.78 15.10
C TYR A 63 -15.66 0.12 14.70
N PRO A 64 -16.02 1.12 15.53
CA PRO A 64 -16.85 2.22 15.09
C PRO A 64 -16.22 2.94 13.90
N GLU A 65 -17.04 3.47 12.99
CA GLU A 65 -16.60 4.10 11.74
C GLU A 65 -15.44 5.10 11.92
N PRO A 66 -15.44 6.01 12.93
CA PRO A 66 -14.34 6.96 13.10
C PRO A 66 -13.00 6.27 13.42
N VAL A 67 -13.03 5.18 14.19
CA VAL A 67 -11.83 4.40 14.55
C VAL A 67 -11.34 3.58 13.36
N ALA A 68 -12.26 2.97 12.62
CA ALA A 68 -11.94 2.20 11.42
C ALA A 68 -11.27 3.08 10.36
N ARG A 69 -11.81 4.28 10.13
CA ARG A 69 -11.25 5.28 9.22
C ARG A 69 -9.85 5.72 9.65
N LEU A 70 -9.66 6.05 10.92
CA LEU A 70 -8.34 6.47 11.42
C LEU A 70 -7.30 5.36 11.26
N LEU A 71 -7.67 4.11 11.55
CA LEU A 71 -6.80 2.96 11.34
C LEU A 71 -6.48 2.74 9.86
N ALA A 72 -7.45 2.92 8.97
CA ALA A 72 -7.25 2.84 7.52
C ALA A 72 -6.27 3.90 6.99
N GLU A 73 -6.41 5.15 7.42
CA GLU A 73 -5.51 6.24 7.05
C GLU A 73 -4.07 5.93 7.51
N ALA A 74 -3.91 5.40 8.72
CA ALA A 74 -2.60 4.99 9.23
C ALA A 74 -2.02 3.78 8.47
N CYS A 75 -2.84 2.82 8.06
CA CYS A 75 -2.42 1.71 7.19
C CYS A 75 -1.85 2.24 5.87
N VAL A 76 -2.58 3.13 5.18
CA VAL A 76 -2.16 3.72 3.91
C VAL A 76 -0.87 4.51 4.08
N LEU A 77 -0.76 5.32 5.14
CA LEU A 77 0.45 6.06 5.46
C LEU A 77 1.64 5.13 5.70
N THR A 78 1.43 4.04 6.43
CA THR A 78 2.49 3.06 6.73
C THR A 78 3.00 2.38 5.46
N VAL A 79 2.10 2.03 4.54
CA VAL A 79 2.48 1.45 3.23
C VAL A 79 3.21 2.48 2.37
N LEU A 80 2.73 3.72 2.31
CA LEU A 80 3.39 4.82 1.58
C LEU A 80 4.84 5.02 2.05
N LEU A 81 5.05 5.08 3.36
CA LEU A 81 6.38 5.26 3.96
C LEU A 81 7.23 4.00 3.83
N GLY A 82 6.68 2.84 4.16
CA GLY A 82 7.37 1.55 4.11
C GLY A 82 7.87 1.20 2.70
N THR A 83 7.09 1.46 1.66
CA THR A 83 7.52 1.23 0.27
C THR A 83 8.44 2.32 -0.28
N SER A 84 8.60 3.43 0.45
CA SER A 84 9.51 4.51 0.10
C SER A 84 10.94 4.31 0.57
N LEU A 85 11.13 3.45 1.57
CA LEU A 85 12.43 3.16 2.16
C LEU A 85 13.06 1.95 1.47
N LYS A 86 14.37 2.02 1.18
CA LYS A 86 15.15 0.88 0.67
C LYS A 86 15.63 0.03 1.86
N PHE A 87 14.81 -0.89 2.32
CA PHE A 87 15.17 -1.82 3.40
C PHE A 87 14.56 -3.20 3.17
N GLU A 88 15.10 -4.19 3.87
CA GLU A 88 14.48 -5.50 4.07
C GLU A 88 14.21 -5.66 5.56
N GLY A 89 12.95 -5.87 5.95
CA GLY A 89 12.58 -6.01 7.35
C GLY A 89 11.20 -5.43 7.66
N LYS A 90 11.09 -4.78 8.82
CA LYS A 90 9.83 -4.29 9.38
C LYS A 90 9.88 -2.79 9.67
N PHE A 91 8.91 -2.06 9.15
CA PHE A 91 8.62 -0.67 9.50
C PHE A 91 7.35 -0.62 10.35
N ILE A 92 7.37 0.15 11.44
CA ILE A 92 6.25 0.25 12.38
C ILE A 92 5.89 1.72 12.56
N LEU A 93 4.66 2.09 12.20
CA LEU A 93 4.04 3.34 12.59
C LEU A 93 3.28 3.09 13.90
N GLN A 94 3.60 3.86 14.93
CA GLN A 94 2.90 3.81 16.20
C GLN A 94 2.61 5.22 16.71
N THR A 95 1.39 5.41 17.19
CA THR A 95 0.97 6.63 17.87
C THR A 95 0.40 6.30 19.24
N ARG A 96 0.51 7.26 20.16
CA ARG A 96 -0.10 7.23 21.48
C ARG A 96 -0.67 8.61 21.76
N THR A 97 -1.90 8.65 22.25
CA THR A 97 -2.59 9.91 22.56
C THR A 97 -3.35 9.80 23.87
N ASP A 98 -3.74 10.95 24.42
CA ASP A 98 -4.64 11.02 25.58
C ASP A 98 -6.12 11.09 25.15
N GLY A 99 -6.43 10.89 23.87
CA GLY A 99 -7.78 10.92 23.31
C GLY A 99 -8.54 9.59 23.43
N PRO A 100 -9.74 9.48 22.82
CA PRO A 100 -10.53 8.25 22.81
C PRO A 100 -9.84 7.09 22.08
N VAL A 101 -8.97 7.36 21.10
CA VAL A 101 -8.08 6.37 20.49
C VAL A 101 -6.69 6.57 21.08
N ASP A 102 -6.37 5.79 22.11
CA ASP A 102 -5.17 6.00 22.91
C ASP A 102 -3.92 5.35 22.31
N MET A 103 -4.10 4.39 21.40
CA MET A 103 -3.03 3.69 20.71
C MET A 103 -3.46 3.25 19.33
N LEU A 104 -2.59 3.52 18.35
CA LEU A 104 -2.71 2.99 17.00
C LEU A 104 -1.34 2.46 16.58
N VAL A 105 -1.31 1.26 16.01
CA VAL A 105 -0.11 0.62 15.49
C VAL A 105 -0.42 0.06 14.10
N ALA A 106 0.47 0.31 13.15
CA ALA A 106 0.47 -0.33 11.84
C ALA A 106 1.90 -0.78 11.50
N ASP A 107 2.06 -2.04 11.13
CA ASP A 107 3.35 -2.62 10.78
C ASP A 107 3.36 -3.16 9.36
N PHE A 108 4.30 -2.63 8.58
CA PHE A 108 4.61 -3.07 7.23
C PHE A 108 5.89 -3.91 7.26
N THR A 109 5.81 -5.13 6.77
CA THR A 109 6.95 -6.03 6.61
C THR A 109 7.15 -6.31 5.12
N THR A 110 8.36 -6.08 4.65
CA THR A 110 8.71 -6.32 3.25
C THR A 110 8.55 -7.81 2.89
N PRO A 111 8.03 -8.15 1.70
CA PRO A 111 7.72 -7.23 0.60
C PRO A 111 6.31 -6.62 0.63
N GLN A 112 5.32 -7.21 1.33
CA GLN A 112 3.92 -6.84 1.16
C GLN A 112 3.00 -7.19 2.34
N ALA A 113 3.55 -7.49 3.51
CA ALA A 113 2.73 -7.87 4.66
C ALA A 113 2.38 -6.63 5.49
N LEU A 114 1.08 -6.38 5.68
CA LEU A 114 0.57 -5.30 6.52
C LEU A 114 -0.25 -5.89 7.67
N ARG A 115 -0.07 -5.36 8.87
CA ARG A 115 -1.00 -5.56 9.99
C ARG A 115 -1.21 -4.23 10.68
N ALA A 116 -2.34 -4.11 11.37
CA ALA A 116 -2.63 -2.91 12.15
C ALA A 116 -3.61 -3.23 13.28
N TYR A 117 -3.58 -2.37 14.30
CA TYR A 117 -4.40 -2.46 15.48
C TYR A 117 -4.63 -1.07 16.07
N ALA A 118 -5.86 -0.79 16.48
CA ALA A 118 -6.22 0.37 17.28
C ALA A 118 -6.82 -0.08 18.62
N ARG A 119 -6.46 0.63 19.68
CA ARG A 119 -7.11 0.57 20.99
C ARG A 119 -7.88 1.87 21.20
N PHE A 120 -9.12 1.75 21.65
CA PHE A 120 -9.99 2.89 21.89
C PHE A 120 -10.87 2.66 23.12
N ASP A 121 -11.33 3.76 23.71
CA ASP A 121 -12.31 3.83 24.78
C ASP A 121 -13.68 4.18 24.18
N ALA A 122 -14.64 3.25 24.31
CA ALA A 122 -15.95 3.39 23.69
C ALA A 122 -16.78 4.52 24.33
N ASP A 123 -16.71 4.71 25.65
CA ASP A 123 -17.49 5.71 26.36
C ASP A 123 -16.98 7.12 26.01
N ARG A 124 -15.65 7.29 25.98
CA ARG A 124 -15.02 8.57 25.58
C ARG A 124 -15.25 8.88 24.11
N LEU A 125 -15.28 7.85 23.25
CA LEU A 125 -15.59 8.03 21.83
C LEU A 125 -17.05 8.44 21.62
N GLN A 126 -17.97 7.81 22.34
CA GLN A 126 -19.40 8.15 22.29
C GLN A 126 -19.61 9.59 22.76
N ALA A 127 -19.03 9.97 23.90
CA ALA A 127 -19.12 11.34 24.43
C ALA A 127 -18.57 12.40 23.46
N LEU A 128 -17.54 12.07 22.66
CA LEU A 128 -17.01 12.98 21.63
C LEU A 128 -17.90 13.07 20.39
N THR A 129 -18.60 11.98 20.04
CA THR A 129 -19.42 11.91 18.83
C THR A 129 -20.82 12.52 19.04
N ASP A 130 -21.30 12.53 20.29
CA ASP A 130 -22.58 13.12 20.68
C ASP A 130 -22.50 14.62 21.02
N ALA A 131 -21.29 15.17 21.14
CA ALA A 131 -21.01 16.57 21.44
C ALA A 131 -20.99 17.44 20.16
#